data_AF-A0A9W9YID2-F1
#
_entry.id   AF-A0A9W9YID2-F1
#
_cell.length_a   1.000
_cell.length_b   1.000
_cell.length_c   1.000
_cell.angle_alpha   90.00
_cell.angle_beta   90.00
_cell.angle_gamma   90.00
#
_symmetry.space_group_name_H-M   'P 1'
#
loop_
_entity.id
_entity.type
_entity.pdbx_description
1 polymer ?
#
loop_
_entity_poly.entity_id
_entity_poly.type
_entity_poly.pdbx_seq_one_letter_code
_entity_poly.pdbx_strand_id
1 'polypeptide(L)'
;MGIVCSVDVNECVNVNECSGNGVCIDRINGFTCDETKSNFGCTIRVDKQFHPDFNDITSPFAVAFSSGVKRILRKYLVKVLWWFIKIIITRLFNGSVGIDFDMVFQPTSNVSNSSIVQVLKAGNGSKELEYLSIVGDISVTEQLPVTAQTTSPSPSSTAAPEESGKLETWVMVLIAAGGVVLVLLAIIVVLALKYRREIRSAKETLPFDDYWEMMAFNSGEMRAHLENVNGQGTNENGAAVRTHVRHA
;
A
#
# COMPACT_ATOMS: atom_id res chain seq x y z
N MET A 1 1.04 -2.51 40.71
CA MET A 1 0.63 -3.30 39.54
C MET A 1 0.90 -2.43 38.32
N GLY A 2 1.99 -2.67 37.61
CA GLY A 2 2.30 -1.96 36.36
C GLY A 2 1.59 -2.67 35.22
N ILE A 3 0.74 -1.95 34.49
CA ILE A 3 0.26 -2.43 33.19
C ILE A 3 1.47 -2.30 32.28
N VAL A 4 2.13 -3.41 31.98
CA VAL A 4 3.05 -3.45 30.84
C VAL A 4 2.15 -3.35 29.62
N CYS A 5 1.96 -2.13 29.10
CA CYS A 5 1.50 -1.98 27.74
C CYS A 5 2.65 -2.51 26.88
N SER A 6 2.61 -3.79 26.52
CA SER A 6 3.35 -4.25 25.35
C SER A 6 2.86 -3.37 24.22
N VAL A 7 3.71 -2.46 23.76
CA VAL A 7 3.49 -1.78 22.50
C VAL A 7 3.30 -2.89 21.47
N ASP A 8 2.19 -2.84 20.76
CA ASP A 8 1.94 -3.71 19.62
C ASP A 8 3.07 -3.44 18.61
N VAL A 9 4.06 -4.33 18.58
CA VAL A 9 5.22 -4.23 17.72
C VAL A 9 4.80 -4.90 16.44
N ASN A 10 4.80 -4.17 15.33
CA ASN A 10 4.48 -4.78 14.06
C ASN A 10 5.56 -5.81 13.68
N GLU A 11 5.33 -7.09 13.96
CA GLU A 11 6.31 -8.13 13.72
C GLU A 11 6.54 -8.35 12.22
N CYS A 12 5.59 -7.96 11.37
CA CYS A 12 5.74 -8.00 9.92
C CYS A 12 6.82 -7.05 9.36
N VAL A 13 7.38 -6.14 10.18
CA VAL A 13 8.51 -5.30 9.75
C VAL A 13 9.81 -6.12 9.68
N ASN A 14 9.96 -7.12 10.54
CA ASN A 14 11.17 -7.95 10.63
C ASN A 14 10.94 -9.39 10.13
N VAL A 15 9.67 -9.79 9.94
CA VAL A 15 9.31 -11.05 9.29
C VAL A 15 9.31 -10.83 7.78
N ASN A 16 10.44 -11.17 7.15
CA ASN A 16 10.56 -11.13 5.69
C ASN A 16 9.84 -12.30 5.01
N GLU A 17 9.53 -13.38 5.75
CA GLU A 17 9.19 -14.66 5.12
C GLU A 17 8.04 -15.39 5.82
N CYS A 18 6.82 -15.12 5.35
CA CYS A 18 5.78 -16.15 5.41
C CYS A 18 6.19 -17.33 4.52
N SER A 19 5.92 -18.57 4.94
CA SER A 19 6.19 -19.74 4.10
C SER A 19 5.49 -19.59 2.74
N GLY A 20 6.27 -19.63 1.64
CA GLY A 20 5.77 -19.36 0.29
C GLY A 20 5.55 -17.87 -0.01
N ASN A 21 4.63 -17.55 -0.93
CA ASN A 21 4.27 -16.16 -1.27
C ASN A 21 3.15 -15.60 -0.36
N GLY A 22 3.04 -16.08 0.88
CA GLY A 22 1.97 -15.67 1.79
C GLY A 22 2.11 -14.23 2.30
N VAL A 23 1.00 -13.62 2.73
CA VAL A 23 1.02 -12.25 3.27
C VAL A 23 1.10 -12.25 4.80
N CYS A 24 2.08 -11.56 5.37
CA CYS A 24 2.16 -11.35 6.81
C CYS A 24 1.01 -10.45 7.31
N ILE A 25 0.32 -10.91 8.34
CA ILE A 25 -0.73 -10.20 9.07
C ILE A 25 -0.26 -10.04 10.51
N ASP A 26 -0.06 -8.77 10.89
CA ASP A 26 0.27 -8.36 12.25
C ASP A 26 -0.89 -8.66 13.21
N ARG A 27 -0.58 -9.13 14.42
CA ARG A 27 -1.55 -9.37 15.49
C ARG A 27 -0.96 -8.93 16.83
N ILE A 28 -1.84 -8.75 17.80
CA ILE A 28 -1.42 -8.49 19.18
C ILE A 28 -0.57 -9.66 19.68
N ASN A 29 0.72 -9.39 19.96
CA ASN A 29 1.74 -10.34 20.40
C ASN A 29 2.12 -11.43 19.36
N GLY A 30 2.16 -11.11 18.07
CA GLY A 30 2.70 -12.01 17.05
C GLY A 30 2.10 -11.82 15.66
N PHE A 31 2.47 -12.68 14.71
CA PHE A 31 1.98 -12.57 13.33
C PHE A 31 1.26 -13.84 12.85
N THR A 32 0.53 -13.72 11.75
CA THR A 32 -0.04 -14.86 11.01
C THR A 32 0.22 -14.69 9.53
N CYS A 33 0.42 -15.79 8.83
CA CYS A 33 0.57 -15.79 7.38
C CYS A 33 -0.75 -16.14 6.69
N ASP A 34 -1.16 -15.29 5.75
CA ASP A 34 -2.29 -15.53 4.87
C ASP A 34 -1.80 -16.14 3.57
N GLU A 35 -1.84 -17.46 3.50
CA GLU A 35 -1.44 -18.27 2.35
C GLU A 35 -2.47 -18.23 1.21
N THR A 36 -3.64 -17.62 1.43
CA THR A 36 -4.63 -17.39 0.37
C THR A 36 -4.30 -16.16 -0.48
N LYS A 37 -3.13 -15.56 -0.31
CA LYS A 37 -2.67 -14.41 -1.07
C LYS A 37 -1.26 -14.66 -1.56
N SER A 38 -0.88 -13.91 -2.59
CA SER A 38 0.47 -13.92 -3.13
C SER A 38 1.10 -12.53 -2.97
N ASN A 39 2.28 -12.44 -2.35
CA ASN A 39 3.10 -11.24 -2.31
C ASN A 39 4.28 -11.35 -3.28
N PHE A 40 4.65 -10.24 -3.91
CA PHE A 40 5.85 -10.13 -4.73
C PHE A 40 6.65 -8.93 -4.27
N GLY A 41 7.87 -9.18 -3.80
CA GLY A 41 8.79 -8.14 -3.39
C GLY A 41 9.32 -7.39 -4.60
N CYS A 42 9.12 -6.08 -4.62
CA CYS A 42 9.50 -5.19 -5.70
C CYS A 42 10.46 -4.11 -5.18
N THR A 43 11.49 -3.82 -5.96
CA THR A 43 12.41 -2.71 -5.70
C THR A 43 12.41 -1.77 -6.90
N ILE A 44 12.13 -0.50 -6.64
CA ILE A 44 12.26 0.59 -7.62
C ILE A 44 13.11 1.72 -7.04
N ARG A 45 13.66 2.57 -7.90
CA ARG A 45 14.21 3.87 -7.51
C ARG A 45 13.44 4.97 -8.21
N VAL A 46 13.31 6.11 -7.56
CA VAL A 46 12.62 7.27 -8.14
C VAL A 46 13.51 8.50 -8.13
N ASP A 47 13.32 9.39 -9.11
CA ASP A 47 14.12 10.61 -9.26
C ASP A 47 13.76 11.67 -8.21
N LYS A 48 14.19 11.40 -6.98
CA LYS A 48 14.01 12.23 -5.80
C LYS A 48 15.27 12.18 -4.94
N GLN A 49 15.54 13.28 -4.26
CA GLN A 49 16.61 13.36 -3.27
C GLN A 49 16.22 12.61 -2.00
N PHE A 50 17.15 11.82 -1.47
CA PHE A 50 16.92 11.06 -0.24
C PHE A 50 16.98 11.97 0.99
N HIS A 51 15.94 11.90 1.84
CA HIS A 51 15.87 12.62 3.10
C HIS A 51 16.21 11.69 4.28
N PRO A 52 16.96 12.14 5.31
CA PRO A 52 17.34 11.30 6.45
C PRO A 52 16.14 10.72 7.22
N ASP A 53 15.00 11.41 7.22
CA ASP A 53 13.77 10.91 7.87
C ASP A 53 13.22 9.63 7.20
N PHE A 54 13.69 9.27 6.01
CA PHE A 54 13.36 7.99 5.37
C PHE A 54 14.05 6.78 6.02
N ASN A 55 15.08 7.00 6.86
CA ASN A 55 15.68 5.93 7.66
C ASN A 55 14.69 5.36 8.69
N ASP A 56 13.67 6.14 9.07
CA ASP A 56 12.53 5.69 9.85
C ASP A 56 11.27 5.75 8.99
N ILE A 57 10.86 4.59 8.46
CA ILE A 57 9.66 4.49 7.60
C ILE A 57 8.36 4.88 8.34
N THR A 58 8.38 4.89 9.67
CA THR A 58 7.24 5.32 10.50
C THR A 58 7.21 6.82 10.74
N SER A 59 8.26 7.55 10.38
CA SER A 59 8.30 9.01 10.51
C SER A 59 7.16 9.67 9.73
N PRO A 60 6.58 10.79 10.20
CA PRO A 60 5.50 11.48 9.50
C PRO A 60 5.87 11.81 8.05
N PHE A 61 7.13 12.16 7.83
CA PHE A 61 7.68 12.45 6.52
C PHE A 61 7.70 11.23 5.59
N ALA A 62 8.26 10.11 6.06
CA ALA A 62 8.29 8.86 5.30
C ALA A 62 6.89 8.31 5.02
N VAL A 63 5.97 8.43 5.98
CA VAL A 63 4.57 8.01 5.83
C VAL A 63 3.85 8.85 4.76
N ALA A 64 4.03 10.17 4.76
CA ALA A 64 3.43 11.06 3.77
C ALA A 64 3.93 10.75 2.35
N PHE A 65 5.25 10.62 2.19
CA PHE A 65 5.86 10.21 0.92
C PHE A 65 5.33 8.84 0.46
N SER A 66 5.39 7.85 1.34
CA SER A 66 4.91 6.48 1.09
C SER A 66 3.44 6.44 0.69
N SER A 67 2.60 7.27 1.29
CA SER A 67 1.18 7.38 0.96
C SER A 67 0.97 7.91 -0.46
N GLY A 68 1.73 8.94 -0.86
CA GLY A 68 1.72 9.47 -2.22
C GLY A 68 2.11 8.41 -3.26
N VAL A 69 3.22 7.73 -3.03
CA VAL A 69 3.69 6.63 -3.90
C VAL A 69 2.66 5.50 -3.98
N LYS A 70 2.16 5.01 -2.84
CA LYS A 70 1.11 3.98 -2.78
C LYS A 70 -0.12 4.37 -3.57
N ARG A 71 -0.56 5.63 -3.47
CA ARG A 71 -1.75 6.15 -4.15
C ARG A 71 -1.58 6.12 -5.67
N ILE A 72 -0.46 6.62 -6.17
CA ILE A 72 -0.15 6.70 -7.60
C ILE A 72 -0.02 5.30 -8.19
N LEU A 73 0.84 4.47 -7.60
CA LEU A 73 1.05 3.11 -8.07
C LEU A 73 -0.26 2.32 -8.03
N ARG A 74 -1.02 2.38 -6.93
CA ARG A 74 -2.32 1.69 -6.85
C ARG A 74 -3.27 2.12 -7.97
N LYS A 75 -3.37 3.42 -8.27
CA LYS A 75 -4.25 3.96 -9.31
C LYS A 75 -3.90 3.40 -10.69
N TYR A 76 -2.61 3.28 -11.00
CA TYR A 76 -2.14 2.66 -12.23
C TYR A 76 -2.37 1.14 -12.23
N LEU A 77 -1.96 0.45 -11.16
CA LEU A 77 -1.94 -1.01 -11.09
C LEU A 77 -3.33 -1.63 -11.11
N VAL A 78 -4.35 -1.03 -10.48
CA VAL A 78 -5.73 -1.56 -10.55
C VAL A 78 -6.30 -1.52 -11.98
N LYS A 79 -5.80 -0.62 -12.84
CA LYS A 79 -6.23 -0.54 -14.25
C LYS A 79 -5.60 -1.65 -15.08
N VAL A 80 -4.34 -2.00 -14.79
CA VAL A 80 -3.56 -2.93 -15.60
C VAL A 80 -3.60 -4.37 -15.06
N LEU A 81 -3.69 -4.53 -13.74
CA LEU A 81 -3.68 -5.81 -13.03
C LEU A 81 -4.98 -5.97 -12.22
N TRP A 82 -5.94 -6.72 -12.75
CA TRP A 82 -7.25 -6.91 -12.09
C TRP A 82 -7.18 -7.66 -10.74
N TRP A 83 -6.20 -8.53 -10.57
CA TRP A 83 -6.01 -9.33 -9.36
C TRP A 83 -5.25 -8.61 -8.26
N PHE A 84 -4.77 -7.39 -8.53
CA PHE A 84 -4.02 -6.59 -7.59
C PHE A 84 -4.92 -6.12 -6.43
N ILE A 85 -4.45 -6.32 -5.20
CA ILE A 85 -5.16 -5.94 -3.98
C ILE A 85 -4.60 -4.65 -3.40
N LYS A 86 -3.30 -4.66 -3.06
CA LYS A 86 -2.64 -3.55 -2.36
C LYS A 86 -1.12 -3.56 -2.52
N ILE A 87 -0.50 -2.42 -2.20
CA ILE A 87 0.95 -2.27 -2.03
C ILE A 87 1.27 -2.05 -0.56
N ILE A 88 2.34 -2.70 -0.09
CA ILE A 88 2.93 -2.49 1.23
C ILE A 88 4.36 -1.99 1.01
N ILE A 89 4.67 -0.74 1.37
CA ILE A 89 6.07 -0.25 1.33
C ILE A 89 6.74 -0.72 2.60
N THR A 90 7.87 -1.41 2.47
CA THR A 90 8.60 -2.04 3.57
C THR A 90 9.86 -1.28 3.92
N ARG A 91 10.52 -0.64 2.94
CA ARG A 91 11.74 0.13 3.19
C ARG A 91 11.92 1.28 2.21
N LEU A 92 12.47 2.38 2.71
CA LEU A 92 13.03 3.46 1.91
C LEU A 92 14.55 3.49 2.14
N PHE A 93 15.35 3.61 1.07
CA PHE A 93 16.80 3.52 1.20
C PHE A 93 17.55 4.49 0.27
N ASN A 94 18.82 4.68 0.59
CA ASN A 94 19.66 5.76 0.06
C ASN A 94 20.07 5.59 -1.42
N GLY A 95 20.43 6.72 -2.03
CA GLY A 95 20.62 6.92 -3.47
C GLY A 95 19.63 7.95 -4.01
N SER A 96 19.28 7.90 -5.30
CA SER A 96 17.91 8.29 -5.70
C SER A 96 16.94 7.45 -4.86
N VAL A 97 15.86 8.05 -4.33
CA VAL A 97 15.01 7.39 -3.31
C VAL A 97 14.62 5.98 -3.75
N GLY A 98 15.20 4.98 -3.08
CA GLY A 98 14.91 3.57 -3.29
C GLY A 98 13.69 3.16 -2.47
N ILE A 99 12.82 2.36 -3.06
CA ILE A 99 11.55 1.93 -2.47
C ILE A 99 11.46 0.42 -2.62
N ASP A 100 11.52 -0.29 -1.50
CA ASP A 100 11.14 -1.69 -1.43
C ASP A 100 9.67 -1.78 -1.02
N PHE A 101 8.91 -2.55 -1.78
CA PHE A 101 7.49 -2.72 -1.54
C PHE A 101 6.98 -4.07 -2.04
N ASP A 102 5.96 -4.59 -1.36
CA ASP A 102 5.29 -5.82 -1.73
C ASP A 102 4.00 -5.51 -2.49
N MET A 103 3.83 -6.17 -3.63
CA MET A 103 2.56 -6.21 -4.36
C MET A 103 1.76 -7.45 -3.93
N VAL A 104 0.56 -7.24 -3.41
CA VAL A 104 -0.32 -8.32 -2.96
C VAL A 104 -1.41 -8.59 -3.98
N PHE A 105 -1.61 -9.87 -4.32
CA PHE A 105 -2.60 -10.33 -5.29
C PHE A 105 -3.57 -11.36 -4.70
N GLN A 106 -4.66 -11.61 -5.43
CA GLN A 106 -5.63 -12.68 -5.14
C GLN A 106 -5.03 -14.08 -5.31
N PRO A 107 -5.55 -15.11 -4.61
CA PRO A 107 -4.96 -16.47 -4.55
C PRO A 107 -4.80 -17.18 -5.89
N THR A 108 -5.64 -16.83 -6.87
CA THR A 108 -5.69 -17.49 -8.19
C THR A 108 -4.95 -16.71 -9.26
N SER A 109 -4.25 -15.63 -8.89
CA SER A 109 -3.58 -14.77 -9.86
C SER A 109 -2.34 -15.48 -10.41
N ASN A 110 -2.38 -15.90 -11.67
CA ASN A 110 -1.18 -16.36 -12.37
C ASN A 110 -0.36 -15.13 -12.82
N VAL A 111 0.23 -14.42 -11.86
CA VAL A 111 1.10 -13.26 -12.08
C VAL A 111 2.54 -13.72 -11.96
N SER A 112 3.36 -13.37 -12.95
CA SER A 112 4.80 -13.67 -12.93
C SER A 112 5.62 -12.40 -12.64
N ASN A 113 6.85 -12.58 -12.15
CA ASN A 113 7.82 -11.50 -11.96
C ASN A 113 8.00 -10.67 -13.24
N SER A 114 8.08 -11.36 -14.39
CA SER A 114 8.26 -10.70 -15.69
C SER A 114 7.08 -9.80 -16.07
N SER A 115 5.84 -10.24 -15.78
CA SER A 115 4.63 -9.46 -16.03
C SER A 115 4.61 -8.21 -15.17
N ILE A 116 5.02 -8.31 -13.90
CA ILE A 116 5.11 -7.16 -12.99
C ILE A 116 6.14 -6.14 -13.48
N VAL A 117 7.35 -6.61 -13.82
CA VAL A 117 8.42 -5.73 -14.35
C VAL A 117 7.96 -5.00 -15.61
N GLN A 118 7.32 -5.71 -16.55
CA GLN A 118 6.83 -5.11 -17.79
C GLN A 118 5.77 -4.03 -17.54
N VAL A 119 4.84 -4.27 -16.62
CA VAL A 119 3.81 -3.29 -16.26
C VAL A 119 4.44 -2.05 -15.63
N LEU A 120 5.37 -2.20 -14.69
CA LEU A 120 6.02 -1.04 -14.07
C LEU A 120 6.87 -0.26 -15.09
N LYS A 121 7.57 -0.94 -16.00
CA LYS A 121 8.30 -0.29 -17.11
C LYS A 121 7.36 0.47 -18.06
N ALA A 122 6.22 -0.13 -18.43
CA ALA A 122 5.24 0.50 -19.31
C ALA A 122 4.56 1.72 -18.67
N GLY A 123 4.41 1.72 -17.34
CA GLY A 123 3.90 2.87 -16.59
C GLY A 123 4.90 4.02 -16.50
N ASN A 124 6.20 3.75 -16.53
CA ASN A 124 7.24 4.76 -16.35
C ASN A 124 7.21 5.81 -17.48
N GLY A 125 7.10 7.09 -17.12
CA GLY A 125 6.94 8.19 -18.08
C GLY A 125 5.52 8.36 -18.63
N SER A 126 4.56 7.52 -18.23
CA SER A 126 3.16 7.72 -18.55
C SER A 126 2.52 8.77 -17.64
N LYS A 127 1.47 9.44 -18.12
CA LYS A 127 0.67 10.38 -17.31
C LYS A 127 -0.02 9.70 -16.11
N GLU A 128 -0.12 8.36 -16.11
CA GLU A 128 -0.76 7.59 -15.04
C GLU A 128 0.11 7.49 -13.79
N LEU A 129 1.44 7.61 -13.93
CA LEU A 129 2.36 7.66 -12.81
C LEU A 129 2.60 9.10 -12.30
N GLU A 130 1.88 10.09 -12.82
CA GLU A 130 1.93 11.50 -12.37
C GLU A 130 3.39 12.00 -12.25
N TYR A 131 3.86 12.35 -11.05
CA TYR A 131 5.23 12.81 -10.79
C TYR A 131 6.24 11.69 -10.49
N LEU A 132 5.79 10.43 -10.46
CA LEU A 132 6.61 9.28 -10.10
C LEU A 132 7.42 8.81 -11.32
N SER A 133 8.62 9.38 -11.47
CA SER A 133 9.60 8.92 -12.46
C SER A 133 10.46 7.81 -11.86
N ILE A 134 10.37 6.60 -12.42
CA ILE A 134 11.17 5.45 -12.02
C ILE A 134 12.52 5.52 -12.74
N VAL A 135 13.61 5.37 -12.00
CA VAL A 135 14.99 5.45 -12.52
C VAL A 135 15.70 4.11 -12.23
N GLY A 136 16.57 3.70 -13.14
CA GLY A 136 17.37 2.48 -12.97
C GLY A 136 16.57 1.18 -13.13
N ASP A 137 17.14 0.10 -12.62
CA ASP A 137 16.59 -1.25 -12.77
C ASP A 137 15.44 -1.52 -11.79
N ILE A 138 14.41 -2.21 -12.31
CA ILE A 138 13.28 -2.73 -11.53
C ILE A 138 13.57 -4.18 -11.21
N SER A 139 13.65 -4.52 -9.93
CA SER A 139 13.83 -5.89 -9.46
C SER A 139 12.52 -6.42 -8.87
N VAL A 140 12.16 -7.64 -9.22
CA VAL A 140 11.07 -8.39 -8.58
C VAL A 140 11.64 -9.69 -8.10
N THR A 141 11.59 -9.91 -6.79
CA THR A 141 12.12 -11.11 -6.14
C THR A 141 10.96 -11.98 -5.69
N GLU A 142 10.96 -13.23 -6.11
CA GLU A 142 10.13 -14.27 -5.52
C GLU A 142 10.80 -14.73 -4.22
N GLN A 143 10.06 -14.88 -3.12
CA GLN A 143 10.61 -15.60 -1.97
C GLN A 143 10.87 -17.05 -2.38
N LEU A 144 12.05 -17.58 -2.03
CA LEU A 144 12.49 -18.90 -2.49
C LEU A 144 11.40 -19.97 -2.23
N PRO A 145 11.11 -20.84 -3.22
CA PRO A 145 10.21 -21.96 -3.01
C PRO A 145 10.91 -23.01 -2.15
N VAL A 146 10.27 -23.43 -1.04
CA VAL A 146 10.68 -24.64 -0.33
C VAL A 146 9.86 -25.83 -0.86
N THR A 147 10.59 -26.84 -1.31
CA THR A 147 10.11 -28.08 -1.94
C THR A 147 9.24 -28.95 -1.00
N ALA A 148 8.00 -29.16 -1.44
CA ALA A 148 7.02 -30.26 -1.25
C ALA A 148 7.11 -31.25 -0.06
N GLN A 149 5.95 -31.47 0.59
CA GLN A 149 5.49 -32.81 0.95
C GLN A 149 4.01 -33.04 0.61
N THR A 150 3.77 -34.18 -0.02
CA THR A 150 2.54 -34.75 -0.59
C THR A 150 1.69 -35.43 0.48
N THR A 151 0.36 -35.31 0.42
CA THR A 151 -0.57 -36.48 0.43
C THR A 151 -2.01 -36.06 0.12
N SER A 152 -2.54 -36.62 -0.97
CA SER A 152 -3.98 -36.76 -1.28
C SER A 152 -4.44 -38.16 -0.83
N PRO A 153 -5.74 -38.42 -0.58
CA PRO A 153 -6.64 -38.75 -1.69
C PRO A 153 -8.08 -38.19 -1.57
N SER A 154 -8.68 -37.98 -2.74
CA SER A 154 -10.12 -37.83 -3.00
C SER A 154 -10.85 -39.19 -2.89
N PRO A 155 -12.19 -39.18 -2.79
CA PRO A 155 -12.98 -40.00 -3.71
C PRO A 155 -14.15 -39.27 -4.38
N SER A 156 -14.51 -39.74 -5.58
CA SER A 156 -15.50 -39.19 -6.53
C SER A 156 -16.79 -40.01 -6.65
N SER A 157 -17.80 -39.44 -7.36
CA SER A 157 -18.87 -40.08 -8.20
C SER A 157 -20.21 -40.45 -7.52
N THR A 158 -21.44 -40.35 -8.10
CA THR A 158 -21.96 -40.08 -9.47
C THR A 158 -23.53 -39.93 -9.51
N ALA A 159 -24.04 -39.14 -10.48
CA ALA A 159 -25.30 -39.10 -11.30
C ALA A 159 -26.78 -39.28 -10.82
N ALA A 160 -27.64 -38.30 -11.24
CA ALA A 160 -28.92 -38.29 -12.01
C ALA A 160 -30.11 -39.24 -11.66
N PRO A 161 -31.42 -38.97 -12.02
CA PRO A 161 -31.95 -38.16 -13.14
C PRO A 161 -33.24 -37.30 -12.93
N GLU A 162 -33.56 -36.51 -13.98
CA GLU A 162 -34.82 -35.93 -14.53
C GLU A 162 -36.13 -35.88 -13.72
N GLU A 163 -36.85 -34.73 -13.72
CA GLU A 163 -38.02 -34.51 -14.60
C GLU A 163 -38.74 -33.14 -14.42
N SER A 164 -39.43 -32.75 -15.50
CA SER A 164 -40.71 -32.03 -15.57
C SER A 164 -40.78 -30.51 -15.33
N GLY A 165 -40.91 -29.79 -16.44
CA GLY A 165 -41.35 -28.40 -16.46
C GLY A 165 -42.86 -28.26 -16.22
N LYS A 166 -43.22 -27.34 -15.33
CA LYS A 166 -44.54 -26.71 -15.32
C LYS A 166 -44.40 -25.29 -14.78
N LEU A 167 -44.38 -24.32 -15.68
CA LEU A 167 -44.36 -22.91 -15.30
C LEU A 167 -45.74 -22.56 -14.74
N GLU A 168 -45.85 -22.52 -13.42
CA GLU A 168 -47.09 -22.13 -12.73
C GLU A 168 -47.31 -20.62 -12.80
N THR A 169 -48.58 -20.25 -12.90
CA THR A 169 -49.12 -18.91 -13.12
C THR A 169 -48.84 -17.95 -11.96
N TRP A 170 -47.61 -17.44 -11.86
CA TRP A 170 -47.25 -16.33 -10.95
C TRP A 170 -46.56 -15.14 -11.66
N VAL A 171 -46.25 -15.30 -12.96
CA VAL A 171 -45.46 -14.38 -13.79
C VAL A 171 -46.13 -12.99 -13.98
N MET A 172 -47.41 -12.82 -13.65
CA MET A 172 -48.10 -11.52 -13.75
C MET A 172 -47.90 -10.60 -12.53
N VAL A 173 -47.46 -11.11 -11.36
CA VAL A 173 -47.24 -10.29 -10.15
C VAL A 173 -45.81 -9.72 -10.10
N LEU A 174 -44.84 -10.43 -10.70
CA LEU A 174 -43.44 -10.00 -10.75
C LEU A 174 -43.19 -8.72 -11.57
N ILE A 175 -44.00 -8.46 -12.60
CA ILE A 175 -43.78 -7.32 -13.51
C ILE A 175 -44.09 -5.99 -12.79
N ALA A 176 -45.07 -5.98 -11.88
CA ALA A 176 -45.41 -4.78 -11.10
C ALA A 176 -44.42 -4.50 -9.97
N ALA A 177 -43.97 -5.53 -9.24
CA ALA A 177 -42.98 -5.37 -8.16
C ALA A 177 -41.55 -5.13 -8.71
N GLY A 178 -41.19 -5.79 -9.82
CA GLY A 178 -39.91 -5.63 -10.50
C GLY A 178 -39.71 -4.22 -11.05
N GLY A 179 -40.78 -3.60 -11.56
CA GLY A 179 -40.76 -2.20 -12.00
C GLY A 179 -40.39 -1.24 -10.86
N VAL A 180 -41.00 -1.41 -9.67
CA VAL A 180 -40.70 -0.57 -8.50
C VAL A 180 -39.26 -0.78 -8.02
N VAL A 181 -38.77 -2.03 -7.97
CA VAL A 181 -37.39 -2.32 -7.59
C VAL A 181 -36.40 -1.74 -8.59
N LEU A 182 -36.65 -1.85 -9.90
CA LEU A 182 -35.79 -1.27 -10.94
C LEU A 182 -35.76 0.26 -10.87
N VAL A 183 -36.90 0.91 -10.59
CA VAL A 183 -36.96 2.36 -10.39
C VAL A 183 -36.19 2.77 -9.14
N LEU A 184 -36.33 2.04 -8.03
CA LEU A 184 -35.56 2.31 -6.80
C LEU A 184 -34.05 2.12 -7.03
N LEU A 185 -33.64 1.06 -7.74
CA LEU A 185 -32.24 0.83 -8.10
C LEU A 185 -31.71 1.93 -9.02
N ALA A 186 -32.48 2.37 -10.01
CA ALA A 186 -32.09 3.48 -10.89
C ALA A 186 -31.91 4.79 -10.10
N ILE A 187 -32.80 5.10 -9.15
CA ILE A 187 -32.67 6.26 -8.26
C ILE A 187 -31.41 6.15 -7.41
N ILE A 188 -31.15 4.99 -6.80
CA ILE A 188 -29.93 4.75 -6.00
C ILE A 188 -28.67 4.92 -6.86
N VAL A 189 -28.67 4.42 -8.11
CA VAL A 189 -27.56 4.59 -9.06
C VAL A 189 -27.36 6.07 -9.39
N VAL A 190 -28.41 6.81 -9.70
CA VAL A 190 -28.32 8.26 -9.99
C VAL A 190 -27.80 9.04 -8.78
N LEU A 191 -28.29 8.74 -7.57
CA LEU A 191 -27.80 9.35 -6.34
C LEU A 191 -26.33 9.02 -6.09
N ALA A 192 -25.92 7.76 -6.29
CA ALA A 192 -24.53 7.34 -6.18
C ALA A 192 -23.63 8.00 -7.23
N LEU A 193 -24.10 8.18 -8.46
CA LEU A 193 -23.37 8.89 -9.52
C LEU A 193 -23.24 10.38 -9.21
N LYS A 194 -24.31 11.02 -8.73
CA LYS A 194 -24.29 12.43 -8.29
C LYS A 194 -23.33 12.62 -7.11
N TYR A 195 -23.40 11.74 -6.11
CA TYR A 195 -22.50 11.75 -4.96
C TYR A 195 -21.04 11.53 -5.37
N ARG A 196 -20.77 10.58 -6.28
CA ARG A 196 -19.43 10.36 -6.84
C ARG A 196 -18.94 11.57 -7.64
N ARG A 197 -19.82 12.30 -8.32
CA ARG A 197 -19.48 13.50 -9.08
C ARG A 197 -19.10 14.66 -8.17
N GLU A 198 -19.88 14.88 -7.10
CA GLU A 198 -19.58 15.91 -6.09
C GLU A 198 -18.27 15.61 -5.34
N ILE A 199 -18.04 14.35 -4.93
CA ILE A 199 -16.75 13.96 -4.36
C ILE A 199 -15.61 14.12 -5.36
N ARG A 200 -15.85 13.88 -6.67
CA ARG A 200 -14.83 14.10 -7.70
C ARG A 200 -14.51 15.57 -7.86
N SER A 201 -15.52 16.45 -7.89
CA SER A 201 -15.33 17.91 -7.92
C SER A 201 -14.64 18.44 -6.66
N ALA A 202 -14.93 17.85 -5.48
CA ALA A 202 -14.26 18.19 -4.23
C ALA A 202 -12.81 17.66 -4.15
N LYS A 203 -12.43 16.69 -4.99
CA LYS A 203 -11.10 16.11 -5.03
C LYS A 203 -10.16 16.82 -6.01
N GLU A 204 -10.68 17.61 -6.95
CA GLU A 204 -9.87 18.35 -7.93
C GLU A 204 -9.19 19.61 -7.37
N THR A 205 -9.51 20.06 -6.15
CA THR A 205 -8.88 21.25 -5.53
C THR A 205 -7.80 20.96 -4.49
N LEU A 206 -7.30 19.73 -4.37
CA LEU A 206 -6.09 19.46 -3.60
C LEU A 206 -5.01 18.89 -4.53
N PRO A 207 -4.22 19.75 -5.20
CA PRO A 207 -2.98 19.33 -5.83
C PRO A 207 -2.05 18.85 -4.70
N PHE A 208 -2.05 17.56 -4.46
CA PHE A 208 -1.23 16.88 -3.47
C PHE A 208 0.08 16.43 -4.14
N ASP A 209 0.72 17.35 -4.88
CA ASP A 209 1.99 17.10 -5.58
C ASP A 209 3.19 17.50 -4.69
N ASP A 210 3.06 18.54 -3.84
CA ASP A 210 4.17 19.07 -3.02
C ASP A 210 3.88 19.16 -1.51
N TYR A 211 2.82 18.52 -0.99
CA TYR A 211 2.52 18.59 0.45
C TYR A 211 3.62 17.99 1.32
N TRP A 212 4.37 17.01 0.81
CA TRP A 212 5.54 16.46 1.50
C TRP A 212 6.74 17.41 1.43
N GLU A 213 6.91 18.22 0.37
CA GLU A 213 7.96 19.25 0.31
C GLU A 213 7.73 20.35 1.36
N MET A 214 6.47 20.72 1.60
CA MET A 214 6.13 21.65 2.68
C MET A 214 6.45 21.08 4.07
N MET A 215 6.27 19.77 4.26
CA MET A 215 6.68 19.11 5.51
C MET A 215 8.20 18.98 5.64
N ALA A 216 8.95 18.84 4.53
CA ALA A 216 10.41 18.84 4.52
C ALA A 216 10.99 20.18 4.98
N PHE A 217 10.41 21.29 4.52
CA PHE A 217 10.89 22.63 4.88
C PHE A 217 10.68 22.90 6.39
N ASN A 218 9.50 22.55 6.92
CA ASN A 218 9.17 22.76 8.34
C ASN A 218 9.98 21.84 9.28
N SER A 219 10.28 20.59 8.87
CA SER A 219 11.14 19.70 9.67
C SER A 219 12.62 20.10 9.64
N GLY A 220 13.10 20.65 8.52
CA GLY A 220 14.43 21.25 8.42
C GLY A 220 14.61 22.45 9.35
N GLU A 221 13.60 23.31 9.46
CA GLU A 221 13.60 24.46 10.36
C GLU A 221 13.57 24.03 11.84
N MET A 222 12.77 23.01 12.19
CA MET A 222 12.79 22.41 13.54
C MET A 222 14.12 21.72 13.88
N ARG A 223 14.79 21.08 12.92
CA ARG A 223 16.14 20.51 13.12
C ARG A 223 17.18 21.59 13.36
N ALA A 224 17.15 22.71 12.63
CA ALA A 224 18.05 23.83 12.89
C ALA A 224 17.85 24.41 14.31
N HIS A 225 16.60 24.42 14.81
CA HIS A 225 16.32 24.78 16.20
C HIS A 225 16.82 23.75 17.22
N LEU A 226 16.74 22.44 16.94
CA LEU A 226 17.22 21.39 17.84
C LEU A 226 18.75 21.25 17.86
N GLU A 227 19.43 21.41 16.72
CA GLU A 227 20.90 21.48 16.66
C GLU A 227 21.43 22.72 17.39
N ASN A 228 20.70 23.84 17.37
CA ASN A 228 21.06 25.03 18.15
C ASN A 228 20.80 24.87 19.66
N VAL A 229 19.88 23.98 20.06
CA VAL A 229 19.65 23.64 21.47
C VAL A 229 20.67 22.61 21.98
N ASN A 230 21.21 21.76 21.12
CA ASN A 230 22.22 20.75 21.49
C ASN A 230 23.67 21.15 21.13
N GLY A 231 23.87 22.40 20.70
CA GLY A 231 25.17 22.98 20.37
C GLY A 231 26.04 23.17 21.61
N GLN A 232 26.69 22.10 22.06
CA GLN A 232 27.81 22.17 22.99
C GLN A 232 29.02 22.72 22.22
N GLY A 233 29.07 24.05 22.09
CA GLY A 233 30.20 24.74 21.48
C GLY A 233 31.48 24.53 22.29
N THR A 234 32.44 23.83 21.70
CA THR A 234 33.83 23.82 22.16
C THR A 234 34.56 24.95 21.47
N ASN A 235 35.30 25.75 22.25
CA ASN A 235 36.28 26.68 21.67
C ASN A 235 37.59 25.93 21.36
N GLU A 236 38.49 26.58 20.62
CA GLU A 236 39.76 26.02 20.11
C GLU A 236 40.75 25.54 21.20
N ASN A 237 40.38 25.64 22.49
CA ASN A 237 41.14 25.15 23.63
C ASN A 237 40.45 24.00 24.39
N GLY A 238 39.36 23.42 23.85
CA GLY A 238 38.77 22.18 24.36
C GLY A 238 38.03 22.28 25.70
N ALA A 239 37.57 23.48 26.11
CA ALA A 239 36.73 23.65 27.29
C ALA A 239 35.25 23.84 26.93
N ALA A 240 34.35 23.13 27.63
CA ALA A 240 32.90 23.21 27.42
C ALA A 240 32.35 24.57 27.91
N VAL A 241 31.76 25.34 27.00
CA VAL A 241 31.12 26.63 27.33
C VAL A 241 29.63 26.42 27.57
N ARG A 242 29.17 26.66 28.81
CA ARG A 242 27.74 26.70 29.14
C ARG A 242 27.19 28.11 28.86
N THR A 243 26.46 28.29 27.77
CA THR A 243 25.77 29.54 27.46
C THR A 243 24.53 29.70 28.32
N HIS A 244 24.52 30.70 29.20
CA HIS A 244 23.31 31.15 29.91
C HIS A 244 22.55 32.11 29.01
N VAL A 245 21.35 31.71 28.56
CA VAL A 245 20.42 32.59 27.85
C VAL A 245 19.80 33.56 28.87
N ARG A 246 20.08 34.86 28.74
CA ARG A 246 19.28 35.92 29.39
C ARG A 246 18.15 36.28 28.44
N HIS A 247 16.90 36.09 28.89
CA HIS A 247 15.74 36.70 28.26
C HIS A 247 15.72 38.20 28.57
N ALA A 248 15.53 39.02 27.53
CA ALA A 248 15.10 40.41 27.61
C ALA A 248 13.70 40.48 26.98
#